data_AF-A0A2Z6NDV7-F1
#
_entry.id   AF-A0A2Z6NDV7-F1
#
_cell.length_a   1.000
_cell.length_b   1.000
_cell.length_c   1.000
_cell.angle_alpha   90.00
_cell.angle_beta   90.00
_cell.angle_gamma   90.00
#
_symmetry.space_group_name_H-M   'P 1'
#
loop_
_entity.id
_entity.type
_entity.pdbx_description
1 polymer ?
#
loop_
_entity_poly.entity_id
_entity_poly.type
_entity_poly.pdbx_seq_one_letter_code
_entity_poly.pdbx_strand_id
1 'polypeptide(L)' 'MEKYLRENFFVQPKRPSEDALRRWRSAVSVVKNPRRRFRWVANLAQRADAEQKRKKLQYGFHIANLFLLEISKSN' A
#
# COMPACT_ATOMS: atom_id res chain seq x y z
N MET A 1 25.23 -4.91 -42.99
CA MET A 1 24.87 -4.50 -41.62
C MET A 1 24.06 -5.58 -40.88
N GLU A 2 23.10 -6.25 -41.53
CA GLU A 2 22.30 -7.32 -40.89
C GLU A 2 23.12 -8.50 -40.35
N LYS A 3 24.19 -8.90 -41.05
CA LYS A 3 25.09 -9.99 -40.63
C LYS A 3 25.77 -9.68 -39.29
N TYR A 4 26.29 -8.47 -39.13
CA TYR A 4 26.91 -8.00 -37.88
C TYR A 4 25.92 -7.99 -36.71
N LEU A 5 24.67 -7.58 -36.96
CA LEU A 5 23.64 -7.55 -35.92
C LEU A 5 23.25 -8.97 -35.47
N ARG A 6 23.15 -9.94 -36.38
CA ARG A 6 22.82 -11.34 -36.05
C ARG A 6 23.94 -12.06 -35.31
N GLU A 7 25.19 -11.77 -35.61
CA GLU A 7 26.35 -12.44 -35.01
C GLU A 7 26.70 -11.89 -33.62
N ASN A 8 26.47 -10.59 -33.38
CA ASN A 8 26.90 -9.95 -32.13
C ASN A 8 25.77 -9.73 -31.12
N PHE A 9 24.50 -9.73 -31.54
CA PHE A 9 23.37 -9.43 -30.65
C PHE A 9 22.34 -10.56 -30.63
N PHE A 10 22.14 -11.14 -29.46
CA PHE A 10 20.98 -11.99 -29.19
C PHE A 10 19.76 -11.11 -28.90
N VAL A 11 19.04 -10.70 -29.94
CA VAL A 11 17.82 -9.91 -29.82
C VAL A 11 16.64 -10.84 -29.57
N GLN A 12 15.94 -10.67 -28.44
CA GLN A 12 14.73 -11.44 -28.19
C GLN A 12 13.64 -11.11 -29.23
N PRO A 13 12.91 -12.11 -29.73
CA PRO A 13 11.86 -11.88 -30.71
C PRO A 13 10.77 -10.97 -30.15
N LYS A 14 10.19 -10.11 -31.02
CA LYS A 14 9.16 -9.14 -30.65
C LYS A 14 7.91 -9.78 -30.02
N ARG A 15 7.65 -11.05 -30.33
CA ARG A 15 6.58 -11.88 -29.76
C ARG A 15 7.19 -13.16 -29.20
N PRO A 16 7.66 -13.14 -27.94
CA PRO A 16 8.21 -14.33 -27.30
C PRO A 16 7.12 -15.38 -27.08
N SER A 17 7.52 -16.65 -26.94
CA SER A 17 6.60 -17.74 -26.63
C SER A 17 5.90 -17.55 -25.28
N GLU A 18 4.75 -18.18 -25.09
CA GLU A 18 4.00 -18.10 -23.84
C GLU A 18 4.86 -18.54 -22.63
N ASP A 19 5.70 -19.57 -22.82
CA ASP A 19 6.61 -20.06 -21.80
C ASP A 19 7.68 -19.03 -21.41
N ALA A 20 8.23 -18.32 -22.39
CA ALA A 20 9.19 -17.24 -22.13
C ALA A 20 8.54 -16.09 -21.36
N LEU A 21 7.29 -15.74 -21.69
CA LEU A 21 6.49 -14.77 -20.95
C LEU A 21 6.18 -15.25 -19.52
N ARG A 22 5.81 -16.52 -19.34
CA ARG A 22 5.49 -17.11 -18.03
C ARG A 22 6.73 -17.14 -17.14
N ARG A 23 7.90 -17.49 -17.68
CA ARG A 23 9.20 -17.41 -16.98
C ARG A 23 9.54 -15.97 -16.59
N TRP A 24 9.36 -15.01 -17.49
CA TRP A 24 9.57 -13.59 -17.20
C TRP A 24 8.67 -13.07 -16.08
N ARG A 25 7.37 -13.39 -16.14
CA ARG A 25 6.40 -13.01 -15.09
C ARG A 25 6.77 -13.63 -13.74
N SER A 26 7.16 -14.90 -13.75
CA SER A 26 7.60 -15.61 -12.54
C SER A 26 8.85 -14.96 -11.95
N ALA A 27 9.85 -14.66 -12.77
CA ALA A 27 11.09 -14.01 -12.35
C ALA A 27 10.88 -12.59 -11.76
N VAL A 28 9.98 -11.81 -12.36
CA VAL A 28 9.67 -10.43 -11.91
C VAL A 28 8.72 -10.41 -10.70
N SER A 29 7.98 -11.49 -10.45
CA SER A 29 7.03 -11.57 -9.33
C SER A 29 7.70 -11.60 -7.95
N VAL A 30 8.92 -12.13 -7.87
CA VAL A 30 9.58 -12.43 -6.59
C VAL A 30 10.14 -11.15 -5.95
N VAL A 31 10.79 -10.25 -6.70
CA VAL A 31 11.36 -9.03 -6.11
C VAL A 31 11.44 -7.89 -7.13
N LYS A 32 10.50 -6.95 -7.10
CA LYS A 32 10.81 -5.55 -7.48
C LYS A 32 10.15 -4.48 -6.63
N ASN A 33 9.17 -4.77 -5.79
CA ASN A 33 8.62 -3.72 -4.93
C ASN A 33 7.91 -4.19 -3.64
N PRO A 34 8.63 -4.79 -2.68
CA PRO A 34 8.07 -5.10 -1.36
C PRO A 34 7.49 -3.84 -0.68
N ARG A 35 8.17 -2.69 -0.80
CA ARG A 35 7.73 -1.40 -0.26
C ARG A 35 6.43 -0.87 -0.88
N ARG A 36 6.11 -1.14 -2.15
CA ARG A 36 4.80 -0.80 -2.74
C ARG A 36 3.71 -1.78 -2.34
N ARG A 37 4.02 -3.08 -2.25
CA ARG A 37 3.03 -4.12 -1.89
C ARG A 37 2.61 -4.03 -0.42
N PHE A 38 3.53 -3.62 0.45
CA PHE A 38 3.29 -3.46 1.89
C PHE A 38 3.29 -2.01 2.36
N ARG A 39 3.16 -1.03 1.44
CA ARG A 39 3.19 0.41 1.80
C ARG A 39 2.15 0.79 2.85
N TRP A 40 1.00 0.12 2.81
CA TRP A 40 -0.10 0.33 3.74
C TRP A 40 -0.03 -0.57 4.98
N VAL A 41 0.77 -1.64 4.95
CA VAL A 41 0.98 -2.55 6.08
C VAL A 41 1.91 -1.93 7.11
N ALA A 42 2.92 -1.16 6.68
CA ALA A 42 3.82 -0.43 7.57
C ALA A 42 3.08 0.59 8.48
N ASN A 43 1.91 1.08 8.05
CA ASN A 43 1.13 2.09 8.79
C ASN A 43 -0.03 1.50 9.60
N LEU A 44 -0.15 0.17 9.72
CA LEU A 44 -1.26 -0.46 10.47
C LEU A 44 -1.24 -0.09 11.96
N ALA A 45 -0.07 -0.16 12.61
CA ALA A 45 0.08 0.22 14.01
C ALA A 45 -0.28 1.69 14.23
N GLN A 46 0.22 2.58 13.38
CA GLN A 46 -0.07 4.02 13.46
C GLN A 46 -1.56 4.34 13.25
N ARG A 47 -2.25 3.57 12.41
CA ARG A 47 -3.71 3.71 12.22
C ARG A 47 -4.49 3.26 13.45
N ALA A 48 -4.11 2.14 14.06
CA ALA A 48 -4.72 1.66 15.29
C ALA A 48 -4.56 2.70 16.42
N ASP A 49 -3.35 3.25 16.58
CA ASP A 49 -3.07 4.30 17.56
C ASP A 49 -3.88 5.57 17.29
N ALA A 50 -3.97 6.00 16.03
CA ALA A 50 -4.76 7.16 15.63
C ALA A 50 -6.26 6.98 15.89
N GLU A 51 -6.81 5.79 15.61
CA GLU A 51 -8.20 5.48 15.93
C GLU A 51 -8.47 5.48 17.43
N GLN A 52 -7.55 4.94 18.24
CA GLN A 52 -7.69 4.93 19.69
C GLN A 52 -7.67 6.37 20.25
N LYS A 53 -6.77 7.23 19.74
CA LYS A 53 -6.73 8.66 20.10
C LYS A 53 -8.03 9.37 19.71
N ARG A 54 -8.54 9.14 18.49
CA ARG A 54 -9.80 9.73 18.03
C ARG A 54 -10.98 9.33 18.92
N LYS A 55 -11.08 8.04 19.29
CA LYS A 55 -12.12 7.54 20.20
C LYS A 55 -12.04 8.22 21.57
N LYS A 56 -10.84 8.28 22.18
CA LYS A 56 -10.64 8.97 23.48
C LYS A 56 -11.11 10.42 23.45
N LEU A 57 -10.74 11.17 22.40
CA LEU A 57 -11.17 12.56 22.24
C LEU A 57 -12.69 12.69 22.05
N GLN A 58 -13.30 11.80 21.25
CA GLN A 58 -14.75 11.77 21.11
C GLN A 58 -15.42 11.54 22.45
N TYR A 59 -15.04 10.51 23.22
CA TYR A 59 -15.64 10.25 24.54
C TYR A 59 -15.50 11.45 25.48
N GLY A 60 -14.32 12.07 25.54
CA GLY A 60 -14.10 13.27 26.34
C GLY A 60 -15.04 14.42 25.97
N PHE A 61 -15.22 14.67 24.67
CA PHE A 61 -16.13 15.70 24.18
C PHE A 61 -17.60 15.39 24.49
N HIS A 62 -18.03 14.13 24.36
CA HIS A 62 -19.40 13.73 24.69
C HIS A 62 -19.69 13.91 26.17
N ILE A 63 -18.77 13.49 27.05
CA ILE A 63 -18.92 13.66 28.50
C ILE A 63 -18.98 15.15 28.86
N ALA A 64 -18.10 15.97 28.30
CA ALA A 64 -18.11 17.41 28.53
C ALA A 64 -19.43 18.07 28.09
N ASN A 65 -19.95 17.70 26.91
CA ASN A 65 -21.25 18.20 26.44
C ASN A 65 -22.40 17.77 27.34
N LEU A 66 -22.42 16.51 27.79
CA LEU A 66 -23.44 16.03 28.73
C LEU A 66 -23.39 16.82 30.04
N PHE A 67 -22.20 17.07 30.57
CA PHE A 67 -22.02 17.86 31.78
C PHE A 67 -22.47 19.32 31.61
N LEU A 68 -22.13 19.95 30.48
CA LEU A 68 -22.56 21.31 30.17
C LEU A 68 -24.08 21.41 29.98
N LEU A 69 -24.71 20.42 29.35
CA LEU A 69 -26.16 20.32 29.23
C LEU A 69 -26.82 20.18 30.61
N GLU A 70 -26.23 19.42 31.52
CA GLU A 70 -26.77 19.23 32.87
C GLU A 70 -26.70 20.52 33.70
N ILE A 71 -25.60 21.27 33.60
CA ILE A 71 -25.46 22.59 34.21
C ILE A 71 -26.49 23.58 33.63
N SER A 72 -26.68 23.56 32.31
CA SER A 72 -27.64 24.43 31.64
C SER A 72 -29.10 24.14 32.00
N LYS A 73 -29.43 22.93 32.45
CA LYS A 73 -30.78 22.58 32.92
C LYS A 73 -31.01 22.92 34.40
N SER A 74 -29.94 23.12 35.15
CA SER A 74 -29.97 23.41 36.59
C SER A 74 -29.93 24.92 36.91
N ASN A 75 -29.67 25.77 35.90
CA ASN A 75 -29.90 27.22 35.91
C ASN A 75 -31.26 27.53 35.29
#